data_AF-A0AB73IH67-F1
#
_entry.id   AF-A0AB73IH67-F1
#
_cell.length_a   1.000
_cell.length_b   1.000
_cell.length_c   1.000
_cell.angle_alpha   90.00
_cell.angle_beta   90.00
_cell.angle_gamma   90.00
#
_symmetry.space_group_name_H-M   'P 1'
#
loop_
_entity.id
_entity.type
_entity.pdbx_description
1 polymer ?
#
loop_
_entity_poly.entity_id
_entity_poly.type
_entity_poly.pdbx_seq_one_letter_code
_entity_poly.pdbx_strand_id
1 'polypeptide(L)'
;MSEQLWCVHIEGPDDFIAMASREAAQREASAINAYVERSGQPQSAAHARAVAMEWPFPPEGHARALESDWEDLQRMPHRQHQGGSSQGLLTNIARRVKELIEVARGA
;
A
#
# COMPACT_ATOMS: atom_id res chain seq x y z
N MET A 1 -1.51 -25.33 -14.02
CA MET A 1 -1.77 -23.90 -14.25
C MET A 1 -0.51 -23.17 -13.86
N SER A 2 0.16 -22.49 -14.78
CA SER A 2 1.28 -21.60 -14.43
C SER A 2 0.68 -20.40 -13.71
N GLU A 3 0.96 -20.27 -12.41
CA GLU A 3 0.51 -19.12 -11.62
C GLU A 3 1.19 -17.87 -12.18
N GLN A 4 0.38 -16.94 -12.70
CA GLN A 4 0.87 -15.67 -13.20
C GLN A 4 1.26 -14.80 -12.01
N LEU A 5 2.54 -14.42 -11.97
CA LEU A 5 3.12 -13.59 -10.93
C LEU A 5 2.96 -12.12 -11.30
N TRP A 6 2.68 -11.28 -10.31
CA TRP A 6 2.33 -9.88 -10.52
C TRP A 6 3.28 -8.95 -9.79
N CYS A 7 3.43 -7.74 -10.33
CA CYS A 7 4.17 -6.65 -9.71
C CYS A 7 3.62 -5.28 -10.08
N VAL A 8 4.12 -4.28 -9.39
CA VAL A 8 4.04 -2.88 -9.80
C VAL A 8 5.38 -2.47 -10.41
N HIS A 9 5.35 -1.99 -11.63
CA HIS A 9 6.48 -1.31 -12.27
C HIS A 9 6.31 0.19 -12.11
N ILE A 10 7.32 0.86 -11.58
CA ILE A 10 7.38 2.32 -11.52
C ILE A 10 8.23 2.78 -12.71
N GLU A 11 7.54 3.16 -13.78
CA GLU A 11 8.13 3.78 -14.96
C GLU A 11 8.85 5.07 -14.53
N GLY A 12 10.04 5.33 -15.09
CA GLY A 12 10.91 6.44 -14.69
C GLY A 12 12.18 5.95 -13.98
N PRO A 13 12.10 5.54 -12.70
CA PRO A 13 13.20 4.89 -12.00
C PRO A 13 13.44 3.44 -12.44
N ASP A 14 12.51 2.83 -13.19
CA ASP A 14 12.56 1.43 -13.65
C ASP A 14 12.60 0.43 -12.48
N ASP A 15 11.74 0.66 -11.49
CA ASP A 15 11.71 -0.12 -10.25
C ASP A 15 10.53 -1.10 -10.25
N PHE A 16 10.71 -2.29 -9.66
CA PHE A 16 9.73 -3.39 -9.69
C PHE A 16 9.43 -3.88 -8.28
N ILE A 17 8.16 -3.85 -7.90
CA ILE A 17 7.69 -4.26 -6.58
C ILE A 17 6.82 -5.50 -6.72
N ALA A 18 7.28 -6.63 -6.22
CA ALA A 18 6.54 -7.89 -6.27
C ALA A 18 5.22 -7.82 -5.49
N MET A 19 4.18 -8.44 -6.05
CA MET A 19 2.83 -8.44 -5.50
C MET A 19 2.23 -9.84 -5.46
N ALA A 20 1.45 -10.11 -4.42
CA ALA A 20 0.81 -11.40 -4.19
C ALA A 20 -0.34 -11.70 -5.18
N SER A 21 -0.92 -10.66 -5.80
CA SER A 21 -1.98 -10.82 -6.81
C SER A 21 -2.07 -9.62 -7.75
N ARG A 22 -2.81 -9.81 -8.85
CA ARG A 22 -3.14 -8.73 -9.81
C ARG A 22 -3.87 -7.57 -9.13
N GLU A 23 -4.85 -7.88 -8.30
CA GLU A 23 -5.67 -6.89 -7.59
C GLU A 23 -4.82 -6.09 -6.60
N ALA A 24 -3.87 -6.74 -5.92
CA ALA A 24 -2.92 -6.08 -5.04
C ALA A 24 -2.03 -5.10 -5.84
N ALA A 25 -1.49 -5.54 -6.98
CA ALA A 25 -0.68 -4.69 -7.85
C ALA A 25 -1.47 -3.48 -8.39
N GLN A 26 -2.72 -3.69 -8.83
CA GLN A 26 -3.57 -2.61 -9.35
C GLN A 26 -3.91 -1.57 -8.29
N ARG A 27 -4.24 -2.03 -7.07
CA ARG A 27 -4.53 -1.14 -5.94
C ARG A 27 -3.32 -0.31 -5.58
N GLU A 28 -2.15 -0.94 -5.51
CA GLU A 28 -0.92 -0.27 -5.13
C GLU A 28 -0.46 0.73 -6.20
N ALA A 29 -0.47 0.35 -7.48
CA ALA A 29 -0.16 1.25 -8.59
C ALA A 29 -1.08 2.48 -8.59
N SER A 30 -2.38 2.28 -8.34
CA SER A 30 -3.35 3.37 -8.24
C SER A 30 -3.07 4.29 -7.04
N ALA A 31 -2.65 3.72 -5.90
CA ALA A 31 -2.29 4.49 -4.70
C ALA A 31 -1.05 5.36 -4.92
N ILE A 32 -0.01 4.82 -5.57
CA ILE A 32 1.21 5.55 -5.94
C ILE A 32 0.87 6.70 -6.88
N ASN A 33 0.14 6.42 -7.97
CA ASN A 33 -0.25 7.44 -8.94
C ASN A 33 -1.06 8.57 -8.31
N ALA A 34 -2.03 8.23 -7.45
CA ALA A 34 -2.84 9.24 -6.76
C ALA A 34 -2.02 10.08 -5.76
N TYR A 35 -0.97 9.52 -5.16
CA TYR A 35 -0.06 10.26 -4.31
C TYR A 35 0.83 11.21 -5.13
N VAL A 36 1.39 10.73 -6.24
CA VAL A 36 2.20 11.54 -7.16
C VAL A 36 1.39 12.73 -7.68
N GLU A 37 0.16 12.49 -8.13
CA GLU A 37 -0.76 13.53 -8.60
C GLU A 37 -1.05 14.59 -7.51
N ARG A 38 -1.36 14.15 -6.27
CA ARG A 38 -1.62 15.07 -5.15
C ARG A 38 -0.40 15.84 -4.68
N SER A 39 0.80 15.27 -4.80
CA SER A 39 2.03 15.88 -4.32
C SER A 39 2.43 17.13 -5.12
N GLY A 40 1.84 17.35 -6.29
CA GLY A 40 2.05 18.55 -7.11
C GLY A 40 3.48 18.77 -7.56
N GLN A 41 4.35 17.76 -7.47
CA GLN A 41 5.78 17.80 -7.81
C GLN A 41 5.97 17.84 -9.34
N PRO A 42 6.11 19.02 -9.99
CA PRO A 42 6.02 19.13 -11.44
C PRO A 42 7.22 18.50 -12.16
N GLN A 43 8.33 18.29 -11.43
CA GLN A 43 9.59 17.78 -11.97
C GLN A 43 9.76 16.27 -11.74
N SER A 44 9.15 15.71 -10.70
CA SER A 44 9.20 14.26 -10.38
C SER A 44 7.96 13.51 -10.90
N ALA A 45 6.79 14.16 -10.94
CA ALA A 45 5.55 13.60 -11.47
C ALA A 45 5.53 13.46 -13.00
N ALA A 46 6.40 14.18 -13.73
CA ALA A 46 6.45 14.11 -15.18
C ALA A 46 7.00 12.77 -15.73
N HIS A 47 7.66 11.95 -14.88
CA HIS A 47 8.31 10.71 -15.33
C HIS A 47 8.00 9.48 -14.47
N ALA A 48 7.46 9.64 -13.25
CA ALA A 48 7.15 8.52 -12.36
C ALA A 48 5.69 8.06 -12.53
N ARG A 49 5.47 6.91 -13.20
CA ARG A 49 4.13 6.30 -13.35
C ARG A 49 4.16 4.85 -12.88
N ALA A 50 3.27 4.50 -11.97
CA ALA A 50 3.14 3.13 -11.50
C ALA A 50 2.11 2.34 -12.34
N VAL A 51 2.49 1.15 -12.79
CA VAL A 51 1.67 0.25 -13.63
C VAL A 51 1.70 -1.15 -13.04
N ALA A 52 0.53 -1.79 -12.97
CA ALA A 52 0.43 -3.20 -12.60
C ALA A 52 0.72 -4.08 -13.82
N MET A 53 1.71 -4.96 -13.73
CA MET A 53 2.10 -5.85 -14.82
C MET A 53 2.49 -7.25 -14.32
N GLU A 54 2.67 -8.16 -15.27
CA GLU A 54 3.22 -9.49 -14.99
C GLU A 54 4.70 -9.36 -14.61
N TRP A 55 5.13 -10.17 -13.65
CA TRP A 55 6.51 -10.19 -13.20
C TRP A 55 7.44 -10.66 -14.34
N PRO A 56 8.40 -9.84 -14.80
CA PRO A 56 9.22 -10.17 -15.97
C PRO A 56 10.44 -11.04 -15.66
N PHE A 57 10.71 -11.33 -14.38
CA PHE A 57 11.88 -12.09 -13.93
C PHE A 57 11.51 -13.52 -13.50
N PRO A 58 12.50 -14.37 -13.16
CA PRO A 58 12.21 -15.73 -12.72
C PRO A 58 11.31 -15.77 -11.45
N PRO A 59 10.48 -16.82 -11.29
CA PRO A 59 9.62 -17.01 -10.13
C PRO A 59 10.36 -17.00 -8.79
N GLU A 60 11.59 -17.51 -8.75
CA GLU A 60 12.41 -17.52 -7.54
C GLU A 60 12.83 -16.11 -7.12
N GLY A 61 12.96 -15.21 -8.11
CA GLY A 61 13.19 -13.79 -7.88
C GLY A 61 11.93 -13.12 -7.32
N HIS A 62 10.74 -13.50 -7.81
CA HIS A 62 9.46 -12.99 -7.30
C HIS A 62 9.26 -13.33 -5.83
N ALA A 63 9.48 -14.59 -5.43
CA ALA A 63 9.30 -15.01 -4.04
C ALA A 63 10.20 -14.23 -3.06
N ARG A 64 11.48 -14.05 -3.44
CA ARG A 64 12.42 -13.24 -2.63
C ARG A 64 12.03 -11.76 -2.58
N ALA A 65 11.65 -11.20 -3.73
CA ALA A 65 11.21 -9.81 -3.82
C ALA A 65 9.92 -9.60 -3.00
N LEU A 66 8.97 -10.54 -3.02
CA LEU A 66 7.73 -10.45 -2.25
C LEU A 66 7.99 -10.34 -0.74
N GLU A 67 9.00 -11.03 -0.23
CA GLU A 67 9.42 -10.94 1.17
C GLU A 67 10.11 -9.61 1.49
N SER A 68 11.04 -9.16 0.63
CA SER A 68 11.83 -7.95 0.83
C SER A 68 11.01 -6.67 0.61
N ASP A 69 10.33 -6.60 -0.54
CA ASP A 69 9.57 -5.45 -0.99
C ASP A 69 8.40 -5.14 -0.05
N TRP A 70 7.87 -6.14 0.64
CA TRP A 70 6.77 -5.92 1.58
C TRP A 70 7.15 -4.91 2.67
N GLU A 71 8.34 -5.02 3.27
CA GLU A 71 8.77 -4.09 4.32
C GLU A 71 9.00 -2.68 3.77
N ASP A 72 9.61 -2.56 2.60
CA ASP A 72 9.89 -1.28 1.96
C ASP A 72 8.60 -0.59 1.51
N LEU A 73 7.65 -1.36 0.97
CA LEU A 73 6.32 -0.90 0.59
C LEU A 73 5.59 -0.28 1.78
N GLN A 74 5.70 -0.87 2.98
CA GLN A 74 5.08 -0.31 4.18
C GLN A 74 5.71 1.02 4.62
N ARG A 75 6.97 1.26 4.27
CA ARG A 75 7.67 2.51 4.56
C ARG A 75 7.37 3.60 3.54
N MET A 76 6.80 3.28 2.39
CA MET A 76 6.58 4.25 1.33
C MET A 76 5.64 5.40 1.75
N PRO A 77 5.92 6.66 1.36
CA PRO A 77 5.18 7.83 1.83
C PRO A 77 3.68 7.80 1.53
N HIS A 78 3.27 7.21 0.39
CA HIS A 78 1.87 7.12 0.01
C HIS A 78 1.05 6.21 0.94
N ARG A 79 1.67 5.21 1.59
CA ARG A 79 1.02 4.37 2.60
C ARG A 79 0.85 5.09 3.93
N GLN A 80 1.85 5.88 4.34
CA GLN A 80 1.76 6.69 5.55
C GLN A 80 0.64 7.74 5.42
N HIS A 81 0.45 8.31 4.22
CA HIS A 81 -0.64 9.25 3.95
C HIS A 81 -2.04 8.61 3.95
N GLN A 82 -2.16 7.30 3.67
CA GLN A 82 -3.42 6.58 3.77
C GLN A 82 -3.74 6.08 5.19
N GLY A 83 -2.72 5.90 6.03
CA GLY A 83 -2.86 5.53 7.45
C GLY A 83 -3.61 6.57 8.30
N GLY A 84 -3.66 7.83 7.85
CA GLY A 84 -4.36 8.92 8.54
C GLY A 84 -5.89 8.81 8.53
N SER A 85 -6.49 7.99 7.67
CA SER A 85 -7.96 7.88 7.57
C SER A 85 -8.55 6.74 8.42
N SER A 86 -7.78 5.69 8.70
CA SER A 86 -8.29 4.51 9.44
C SER A 86 -7.86 4.45 10.90
N GLN A 87 -6.76 5.10 11.29
CA GLN A 87 -6.34 5.15 12.71
C GLN A 87 -7.17 6.14 13.57
N GLY A 88 -7.86 7.11 12.96
CA GLY A 88 -8.76 8.03 13.67
C GLY A 88 -10.11 7.40 14.08
N LEU A 89 -10.57 6.37 13.35
CA LEU A 89 -11.86 5.73 13.61
C LEU A 89 -11.78 4.66 14.72
N LEU A 90 -10.65 3.94 14.84
CA LEU A 90 -10.46 2.95 15.89
C LEU A 90 -10.15 3.59 17.26
N THR A 91 -9.52 4.77 17.28
CA THR A 91 -9.25 5.50 18.54
C THR A 91 -10.53 6.08 19.15
N ASN A 92 -11.53 6.42 18.33
CA ASN A 92 -12.83 6.93 18.83
C ASN A 92 -13.77 5.83 19.36
N ILE A 93 -13.64 4.58 18.92
CA ILE A 93 -14.43 3.47 19.49
C ILE A 93 -13.92 3.13 20.90
N ALA A 94 -12.61 3.16 21.13
CA ALA A 94 -12.01 2.86 22.42
C ALA A 94 -12.42 3.83 23.55
N ARG A 95 -12.75 5.09 23.22
CA ARG A 95 -13.20 6.08 24.22
C ARG A 95 -14.68 5.90 24.63
N ARG A 96 -15.52 5.28 23.79
CA ARG A 96 -16.97 5.14 24.03
C ARG A 96 -17.39 3.87 24.78
N VAL A 97 -16.48 2.92 25.00
CA VAL A 97 -16.75 1.71 25.80
C VAL A 97 -16.48 1.94 27.29
N LYS A 98 -15.73 2.98 27.67
CA LYS A 98 -15.40 3.24 29.08
C LYS A 98 -16.57 3.86 29.87
N GLU A 99 -17.51 4.54 29.23
CA GLU A 99 -18.67 5.13 29.93
C GLU A 99 -19.79 4.13 30.25
N LEU A 100 -19.86 2.98 29.56
CA LEU A 100 -20.95 1.99 29.79
C LEU A 100 -20.67 1.00 30.94
N ILE A 101 -19.46 1.02 31.53
CA ILE A 101 -19.09 0.09 32.61
C ILE A 101 -19.26 0.72 34.00
N GLU A 102 -19.30 2.05 34.12
CA GLU A 102 -19.48 2.71 35.43
C GLU A 102 -20.94 2.81 35.89
N VAL A 103 -21.94 2.63 35.01
CA VAL A 103 -23.36 2.65 35.40
C VAL A 103 -23.84 1.31 36.01
N ALA A 104 -23.10 0.21 35.83
CA ALA A 104 -23.52 -1.12 36.28
C ALA A 104 -23.03 -1.53 37.69
N ARG A 105 -22.41 -0.62 38.45
CA ARG A 105 -21.99 -0.89 39.85
C ARG A 105 -22.62 0.02 40.90
N GLY A 106 -23.66 0.76 40.52
CA GLY A 106 -24.44 1.61 41.41
C GLY A 106 -25.92 1.27 41.41
N ALA A 107 -26.28 0.06 41.86
CA ALA A 107 -27.59 -0.30 42.39
C ALA A 107 -27.41 -1.42 43.41
#